data_AF-A0A6A7G4A3-F1
#
_entry.id   AF-A0A6A7G4A3-F1
#
_cell.length_a   1.000
_cell.length_b   1.000
_cell.length_c   1.000
_cell.angle_alpha   90.00
_cell.angle_beta   90.00
_cell.angle_gamma   90.00
#
_symmetry.space_group_name_H-M   'P 1'
#
loop_
_entity.id
_entity.type
_entity.pdbx_description
1 polymer ?
#
loop_
_entity_poly.entity_id
_entity_poly.type
_entity_poly.pdbx_seq_one_letter_code
_entity_poly.pdbx_strand_id
1 'polypeptide(L)'
;ATLAAKMGLEGAQYRNNLDSFHRLAEYHHRYAKLNLPVENTKRVWSSGCGSFTEMLEKLRLAVYSDKKKNTEVLTLAAAVTRAMAGLRFTSCKSGKDRTGMSVTLEQTNLLTDEFDLARTEHQRSLQAMRSEGTRLMNCEKNINCKKFAFHKFQLSLFPREYVPPAGTYTSRVQT
;
A
#
# COMPACT_ATOMS: atom_id res chain seq x y z
N ALA A 1 0.07 -24.67 -23.73
CA ALA A 1 -0.14 -23.68 -22.67
C ALA A 1 -1.05 -24.29 -21.62
N THR A 2 -0.59 -24.48 -20.38
CA THR A 2 -1.34 -25.21 -19.37
C THR A 2 -2.60 -24.44 -18.97
N LEU A 3 -3.69 -25.19 -18.75
CA LEU A 3 -5.02 -24.78 -18.28
C LEU A 3 -4.99 -23.79 -17.09
N ALA A 4 -3.88 -23.74 -16.33
CA ALA A 4 -3.63 -22.84 -15.21
C ALA A 4 -3.69 -21.33 -15.55
N ALA A 5 -3.60 -20.96 -16.83
CA ALA A 5 -3.71 -19.58 -17.28
C ALA A 5 -5.15 -19.13 -17.59
N LYS A 6 -6.13 -20.05 -17.56
CA LYS A 6 -7.50 -19.77 -18.05
C LYS A 6 -8.43 -19.06 -17.06
N MET A 7 -8.10 -18.92 -15.78
CA MET A 7 -8.86 -18.07 -14.87
C MET A 7 -7.92 -17.35 -13.90
N GLY A 8 -7.68 -16.06 -14.12
CA GLY A 8 -6.99 -15.17 -13.18
C GLY A 8 -7.68 -15.05 -11.81
N LEU A 9 -8.80 -15.75 -11.63
CA LEU A 9 -9.68 -15.80 -10.45
C LEU A 9 -9.44 -17.02 -9.54
N GLU A 10 -8.41 -17.83 -9.77
CA GLU A 10 -8.11 -19.02 -8.93
C GLU A 10 -6.73 -19.00 -8.23
N GLY A 11 -5.94 -17.95 -8.47
CA GLY A 11 -4.62 -17.79 -7.86
C GLY A 11 -4.70 -17.68 -6.34
N ALA A 12 -3.69 -18.23 -5.63
CA ALA A 12 -3.64 -18.17 -4.16
C ALA A 12 -3.68 -16.74 -3.61
N GLN A 13 -3.09 -15.77 -4.32
CA GLN A 13 -3.16 -14.35 -3.94
C GLN A 13 -4.60 -13.80 -4.06
N TYR A 14 -5.33 -14.14 -5.12
CA TYR A 14 -6.71 -13.69 -5.30
C TYR A 14 -7.63 -14.26 -4.21
N ARG A 15 -7.52 -15.56 -3.93
CA ARG A 15 -8.25 -16.21 -2.83
C ARG A 15 -7.92 -15.59 -1.47
N ASN A 16 -6.65 -15.35 -1.19
CA ASN A 16 -6.24 -14.70 0.06
C ASN A 16 -6.80 -13.26 0.18
N ASN A 17 -6.78 -12.49 -0.91
CA ASN A 17 -7.36 -11.14 -0.92
C ASN A 17 -8.88 -11.17 -0.67
N LEU A 18 -9.60 -12.11 -1.28
CA LEU A 18 -11.04 -12.31 -1.04
C LEU A 18 -11.32 -12.69 0.41
N ASP A 19 -10.65 -13.72 0.93
CA ASP A 19 -10.84 -14.19 2.30
C ASP A 19 -10.53 -13.08 3.32
N SER A 20 -9.45 -12.33 3.09
CA SER A 20 -9.06 -11.19 3.91
C SER A 20 -10.09 -10.07 3.87
N PHE A 21 -10.65 -9.77 2.69
CA PHE A 21 -11.71 -8.79 2.54
C PHE A 21 -12.97 -9.20 3.32
N HIS A 22 -13.41 -10.46 3.19
CA HIS A 22 -14.58 -10.97 3.91
C HIS A 22 -14.40 -10.87 5.42
N ARG A 23 -13.22 -11.25 5.94
CA ARG A 23 -12.88 -11.11 7.37
C ARG A 23 -12.90 -9.66 7.84
N LEU A 24 -12.37 -8.74 7.03
CA LEU A 24 -12.38 -7.30 7.35
C LEU A 24 -13.82 -6.74 7.39
N ALA A 25 -14.63 -7.07 6.39
CA ALA A 25 -16.02 -6.64 6.32
C ALA A 25 -16.85 -7.19 7.49
N GLU A 26 -16.66 -8.47 7.83
CA GLU A 26 -17.29 -9.09 8.98
C GLU A 26 -16.83 -8.47 10.31
N TYR A 27 -15.52 -8.23 10.46
CA TYR A 27 -14.97 -7.55 11.64
C TYR A 27 -15.60 -6.17 11.82
N HIS A 28 -15.68 -5.35 10.77
CA HIS A 28 -16.35 -4.05 10.82
C HIS A 28 -17.82 -4.19 11.21
N HIS A 29 -18.55 -5.13 10.60
CA HIS A 29 -19.96 -5.35 10.91
C HIS A 29 -20.20 -5.70 12.38
N ARG A 30 -19.32 -6.54 12.97
CA ARG A 30 -19.37 -6.86 14.40
C ARG A 30 -18.95 -5.67 15.27
N TYR A 31 -17.89 -4.96 14.88
CA TYR A 31 -17.38 -3.79 15.60
C TYR A 31 -18.41 -2.67 15.68
N ALA A 32 -19.10 -2.35 14.59
CA ALA A 32 -20.13 -1.32 14.53
C ALA A 32 -21.36 -1.62 15.42
N LYS A 33 -21.56 -2.88 15.83
CA LYS A 33 -22.60 -3.29 16.77
C LYS A 33 -22.16 -3.18 18.23
N LEU A 34 -20.87 -3.04 18.49
CA LEU A 34 -20.38 -2.77 19.83
C LEU A 34 -20.69 -1.31 20.12
N ASN A 35 -21.58 -1.04 21.08
CA ASN A 35 -21.92 0.31 21.55
C ASN A 35 -20.74 0.91 22.35
N LEU A 36 -19.56 0.96 21.74
CA LEU A 36 -18.37 1.51 22.36
C LEU A 36 -18.51 3.03 22.44
N PRO A 37 -18.07 3.64 23.55
CA PRO A 37 -18.01 5.09 23.63
C PRO A 37 -17.10 5.59 22.51
N VAL A 38 -17.63 6.50 21.69
CA VAL A 38 -16.84 7.20 20.68
C VAL A 38 -15.87 8.10 21.43
N GLU A 39 -14.70 7.59 21.77
CA GLU A 39 -13.61 8.46 22.21
C GLU A 39 -13.32 9.48 21.10
N ASN A 40 -12.85 10.66 21.49
CA ASN A 40 -12.56 11.80 20.62
C ASN A 40 -11.37 11.55 19.65
N THR A 41 -11.29 10.38 19.01
CA THR A 41 -10.47 10.09 17.83
C THR A 41 -11.00 10.77 16.55
N LYS A 42 -11.88 11.78 16.70
CA LYS A 42 -12.32 12.67 15.62
C LYS A 42 -11.25 13.67 15.16
N ARG A 43 -10.02 13.60 15.67
CA ARG A 43 -8.92 14.31 15.03
C ARG A 43 -8.65 13.61 13.70
N VAL A 44 -9.03 14.30 12.62
CA VAL A 44 -8.53 14.12 11.25
C VAL A 44 -9.27 13.10 10.35
N TRP A 45 -10.62 13.08 10.35
CA TRP A 45 -11.35 12.70 9.13
C TRP A 45 -11.80 13.97 8.41
N SER A 46 -10.91 14.57 7.62
CA SER A 46 -11.31 15.62 6.69
C SER A 46 -10.93 15.24 5.26
N SER A 47 -11.99 14.99 4.49
CA SER A 47 -12.15 15.56 3.14
C SER A 47 -11.36 14.95 1.97
N GLY A 48 -11.48 13.63 1.74
CA GLY A 48 -11.01 13.08 0.45
C GLY A 48 -11.63 11.77 -0.03
N CYS A 49 -11.81 10.77 0.84
CA CYS A 49 -12.02 9.38 0.37
C CYS A 49 -13.49 8.89 0.33
N GLY A 50 -14.42 9.67 0.87
CA GLY A 50 -15.81 9.28 1.07
C GLY A 50 -16.05 8.64 2.45
N SER A 51 -17.29 8.21 2.68
CA SER A 51 -17.70 7.44 3.86
C SER A 51 -16.97 6.10 3.94
N PHE A 52 -16.93 5.52 5.15
CA PHE A 52 -16.36 4.18 5.35
C PHE A 52 -16.95 3.14 4.39
N THR A 53 -18.28 3.14 4.22
CA THR A 53 -18.99 2.20 3.34
C THR A 53 -18.55 2.34 1.88
N GLU A 54 -18.34 3.57 1.39
CA GLU A 54 -17.84 3.81 0.04
C GLU A 54 -16.41 3.31 -0.14
N MET A 55 -15.54 3.50 0.85
CA MET A 55 -14.18 2.97 0.82
C MET A 55 -14.15 1.44 0.83
N LEU A 56 -14.98 0.81 1.66
CA LEU A 56 -15.10 -0.64 1.73
C LEU A 56 -15.64 -1.22 0.42
N GLU A 57 -16.61 -0.55 -0.22
CA GLU A 57 -17.14 -0.97 -1.51
C GLU A 57 -16.11 -0.81 -2.64
N LYS A 58 -15.35 0.29 -2.67
CA LYS A 58 -14.21 0.43 -3.60
C LYS A 58 -13.20 -0.69 -3.41
N LEU A 59 -12.86 -1.03 -2.16
CA LEU A 59 -11.96 -2.14 -1.85
C LEU A 59 -12.53 -3.47 -2.36
N ARG A 60 -13.84 -3.72 -2.18
CA ARG A 60 -14.52 -4.89 -2.73
C ARG A 60 -14.32 -4.96 -4.25
N LEU A 61 -14.67 -3.90 -4.97
CA LEU A 61 -14.53 -3.86 -6.44
C LEU A 61 -13.09 -4.11 -6.89
N ALA A 62 -12.10 -3.53 -6.19
CA ALA A 62 -10.69 -3.73 -6.49
C ALA A 62 -10.21 -5.18 -6.23
N VAL A 63 -10.72 -5.83 -5.17
CA VAL A 63 -10.39 -7.23 -4.84
C VAL A 63 -11.01 -8.20 -5.84
N TYR A 64 -12.25 -7.95 -6.28
CA TYR A 64 -12.97 -8.78 -7.25
C TYR A 64 -12.55 -8.51 -8.72
N SER A 65 -11.71 -7.51 -8.96
CA SER A 65 -11.19 -7.19 -10.29
C SER A 65 -10.30 -8.31 -10.85
N ASP A 66 -10.40 -8.54 -12.16
CA ASP A 66 -9.53 -9.45 -12.93
C ASP A 66 -8.15 -8.85 -13.26
N LYS A 67 -7.87 -7.63 -12.80
CA LYS A 67 -6.60 -6.92 -13.01
C LYS A 67 -5.45 -7.64 -12.30
N LYS A 68 -4.62 -8.33 -13.08
CA LYS A 68 -3.47 -9.14 -12.61
C LYS A 68 -2.53 -8.44 -11.61
N LYS A 69 -2.29 -7.13 -11.76
CA LYS A 69 -1.44 -6.33 -10.86
C LYS A 69 -2.24 -5.14 -10.33
N ASN A 70 -3.26 -5.42 -9.53
CA ASN A 70 -4.06 -4.36 -8.92
C ASN A 70 -3.41 -3.82 -7.64
N THR A 71 -2.55 -2.80 -7.76
CA THR A 71 -1.94 -2.13 -6.60
C THR A 71 -2.92 -1.25 -5.83
N GLU A 72 -4.09 -0.96 -6.41
CA GLU A 72 -5.14 -0.17 -5.76
C GLU A 72 -5.68 -0.84 -4.50
N VAL A 73 -5.70 -2.18 -4.47
CA VAL A 73 -6.06 -2.98 -3.29
C VAL A 73 -5.23 -2.56 -2.07
N LEU A 74 -3.95 -2.23 -2.26
CA LEU A 74 -3.06 -1.80 -1.16
C LEU A 74 -3.47 -0.44 -0.61
N THR A 75 -3.75 0.53 -1.48
CA THR A 75 -4.14 1.89 -1.09
C THR A 75 -5.54 1.91 -0.46
N LEU A 76 -6.50 1.16 -1.01
CA LEU A 76 -7.85 1.06 -0.47
C LEU A 76 -7.87 0.32 0.87
N ALA A 77 -7.11 -0.77 1.01
CA ALA A 77 -6.97 -1.47 2.29
C ALA A 77 -6.33 -0.55 3.35
N ALA A 78 -5.38 0.31 2.96
CA ALA A 78 -4.81 1.32 3.84
C ALA A 78 -5.87 2.30 4.35
N ALA A 79 -6.65 2.87 3.42
CA ALA A 79 -7.70 3.82 3.73
C ALA A 79 -8.78 3.22 4.63
N VAL A 80 -9.27 2.03 4.31
CA VAL A 80 -10.26 1.30 5.12
C VAL A 80 -9.70 0.98 6.51
N THR A 81 -8.45 0.50 6.61
CA THR A 81 -7.86 0.18 7.93
C THR A 81 -7.70 1.43 8.78
N ARG A 82 -7.26 2.55 8.18
CA ARG A 82 -7.19 3.84 8.87
C ARG A 82 -8.57 4.27 9.32
N ALA A 83 -9.59 4.16 8.46
CA ALA A 83 -11.02 4.40 8.73
C ALA A 83 -11.60 3.69 9.95
N MET A 84 -10.97 2.61 10.37
CA MET A 84 -11.35 1.86 11.55
C MET A 84 -10.45 2.13 12.76
N ALA A 85 -9.55 3.12 12.69
CA ALA A 85 -8.45 3.31 13.62
C ALA A 85 -7.61 2.03 13.83
N GLY A 86 -7.50 1.21 12.78
CA GLY A 86 -6.85 -0.10 12.84
C GLY A 86 -5.33 -0.02 12.73
N LEU A 87 -4.65 -1.01 13.31
CA LEU A 87 -3.22 -1.22 13.13
C LEU A 87 -2.94 -1.91 11.80
N ARG A 88 -1.87 -1.49 11.11
CA ARG A 88 -1.51 -2.03 9.81
C ARG A 88 -0.03 -2.30 9.67
N PHE A 89 0.28 -3.44 9.07
CA PHE A 89 1.63 -3.84 8.72
C PHE A 89 1.77 -3.91 7.20
N THR A 90 2.90 -3.46 6.67
CA THR A 90 3.24 -3.57 5.25
C THR A 90 4.57 -4.29 5.14
N SER A 91 4.58 -5.44 4.46
CA SER A 91 5.81 -6.20 4.29
C SER A 91 5.82 -6.97 2.96
N CYS A 92 6.97 -6.92 2.30
CA CYS A 92 7.34 -7.86 1.24
C CYS A 92 8.30 -8.92 1.81
N LYS A 93 8.71 -9.91 1.00
CA LYS A 93 9.61 -11.01 1.42
C LYS A 93 10.79 -10.57 2.32
N SER A 94 11.51 -9.50 1.96
CA SER A 94 12.69 -9.02 2.69
C SER A 94 12.47 -7.71 3.46
N GLY A 95 11.22 -7.24 3.53
CA GLY A 95 10.87 -6.07 4.34
C GLY A 95 11.48 -4.72 3.92
N LYS A 96 12.27 -4.65 2.83
CA LYS A 96 13.05 -3.47 2.44
C LYS A 96 12.52 -2.76 1.17
N ASP A 97 12.60 -3.40 -0.01
CA ASP A 97 12.47 -2.70 -1.31
C ASP A 97 11.00 -2.36 -1.64
N ARG A 98 10.19 -3.38 -1.93
CA ARG A 98 8.75 -3.20 -2.22
C ARG A 98 8.00 -2.64 -1.01
N THR A 99 8.41 -3.04 0.19
CA THR A 99 7.93 -2.45 1.44
C THR A 99 8.20 -0.94 1.46
N GLY A 100 9.42 -0.51 1.14
CA GLY A 100 9.79 0.90 1.11
C GLY A 100 8.97 1.69 0.09
N MET A 101 8.73 1.11 -1.10
CA MET A 101 7.89 1.75 -2.12
C MET A 101 6.46 1.98 -1.60
N SER A 102 5.83 0.95 -1.04
CA SER A 102 4.46 1.05 -0.53
C SER A 102 4.34 1.98 0.67
N VAL A 103 5.26 1.90 1.64
CA VAL A 103 5.23 2.70 2.88
C VAL A 103 5.39 4.20 2.56
N THR A 104 6.37 4.54 1.74
CA THR A 104 6.63 5.96 1.39
C THR A 104 5.48 6.57 0.56
N LEU A 105 4.88 5.79 -0.35
CA LEU A 105 3.72 6.25 -1.12
C LEU A 105 2.56 6.59 -0.20
N GLU A 106 2.24 5.69 0.73
CA GLU A 106 1.16 5.94 1.67
C GLU A 106 1.46 7.12 2.60
N GLN A 107 2.67 7.21 3.15
CA GLN A 107 3.05 8.34 4.00
C GLN A 107 2.88 9.66 3.26
N THR A 108 3.25 9.72 1.98
CA THR A 108 3.10 10.94 1.17
C THR A 108 1.63 11.24 0.86
N ASN A 109 0.81 10.21 0.61
CA ASN A 109 -0.63 10.38 0.45
C ASN A 109 -1.24 10.97 1.73
N LEU A 110 -0.86 10.48 2.91
CA LEU A 110 -1.34 11.03 4.18
C LEU A 110 -0.91 12.47 4.39
N LEU A 111 0.34 12.80 4.06
CA LEU A 111 0.78 14.18 4.14
C LEU A 111 -0.11 15.10 3.28
N THR A 112 -0.55 14.62 2.11
CA THR A 112 -1.41 15.36 1.19
C THR A 112 -2.86 15.44 1.67
N ASP A 113 -3.39 14.33 2.18
CA ASP A 113 -4.80 14.20 2.54
C ASP A 113 -5.12 14.74 3.94
N GLU A 114 -4.16 14.69 4.87
CA GLU A 114 -4.37 14.95 6.30
C GLU A 114 -3.48 16.05 6.89
N PHE A 115 -2.38 16.43 6.21
CA PHE A 115 -1.39 17.40 6.72
C PHE A 115 -1.10 18.54 5.72
N ASP A 116 -2.04 18.82 4.83
CA ASP A 116 -2.02 19.96 3.90
C ASP A 116 -0.76 20.06 3.02
N LEU A 117 -0.10 18.93 2.72
CA LEU A 117 0.95 18.92 1.71
C LEU A 117 0.32 19.25 0.35
N ALA A 118 0.79 20.33 -0.27
CA ALA A 118 0.32 20.72 -1.59
C ALA A 118 0.48 19.58 -2.60
N ARG A 119 -0.56 19.32 -3.40
CA ARG A 119 -0.54 18.25 -4.42
C ARG A 119 0.62 18.39 -5.42
N THR A 120 1.09 19.60 -5.67
CA THR A 120 2.26 19.88 -6.51
C THR A 120 3.57 19.37 -5.90
N GLU A 121 3.66 19.31 -4.56
CA GLU A 121 4.82 18.83 -3.83
C GLU A 121 4.79 17.32 -3.55
N HIS A 122 3.65 16.64 -3.76
CA HIS A 122 3.48 15.19 -3.51
C HIS A 122 4.63 14.36 -4.11
N GLN A 123 4.85 14.50 -5.42
CA GLN A 123 5.86 13.70 -6.11
C GLN A 123 7.27 14.01 -5.61
N ARG A 124 7.56 15.27 -5.23
CA ARG A 124 8.85 15.68 -4.69
C ARG A 124 9.09 15.09 -3.31
N SER A 125 8.10 15.16 -2.43
CA SER A 125 8.13 14.55 -1.10
C SER A 125 8.32 13.03 -1.18
N LEU A 126 7.61 12.35 -2.08
CA LEU A 126 7.78 10.92 -2.31
C LEU A 126 9.21 10.57 -2.75
N GLN A 127 9.78 11.36 -3.65
CA GLN A 127 11.16 11.17 -4.11
C GLN A 127 12.17 11.41 -2.99
N ALA A 128 11.99 12.44 -2.17
CA ALA A 128 12.83 12.74 -1.02
C ALA A 128 12.83 11.57 -0.01
N MET A 129 11.65 11.05 0.36
CA MET A 129 11.54 9.91 1.25
C MET A 129 12.24 8.64 0.73
N ARG A 130 12.34 8.48 -0.60
CA ARG A 130 12.99 7.32 -1.25
C ARG A 130 14.47 7.52 -1.57
N SER A 131 14.97 8.75 -1.57
CA SER A 131 16.38 9.06 -1.86
C SER A 131 17.18 9.34 -0.59
N GLU A 132 16.56 9.96 0.41
CA GLU A 132 17.21 10.44 1.62
C GLU A 132 16.53 9.94 2.90
N GLY A 133 15.33 9.37 2.78
CA GLY A 133 14.53 8.91 3.91
C GLY A 133 14.98 7.58 4.53
N THR A 134 14.36 7.27 5.67
CA THR A 134 14.71 6.14 6.55
C THR A 134 14.57 4.78 5.88
N ARG A 135 13.66 4.63 4.90
CA ARG A 135 13.44 3.38 4.18
C ARG A 135 14.65 2.93 3.36
N LEU A 136 15.52 3.85 2.96
CA LEU A 136 16.77 3.51 2.29
C LEU A 136 17.84 2.98 3.26
N MET A 137 17.78 3.41 4.53
CA MET A 137 18.64 2.88 5.60
C MET A 137 18.30 1.42 5.94
N ASN A 138 17.07 0.96 5.70
CA ASN A 138 16.74 -0.46 5.79
C ASN A 138 17.52 -1.29 4.75
N CYS A 139 17.77 -0.75 3.55
CA CYS A 139 18.61 -1.42 2.57
C CYS A 139 20.07 -1.47 3.05
N GLU A 140 20.58 -0.36 3.59
CA GLU A 140 21.93 -0.33 4.15
C GLU A 140 22.12 -1.37 5.25
N LYS A 141 21.20 -1.45 6.21
CA LYS A 141 21.27 -2.45 7.29
C LYS A 141 21.17 -3.90 6.79
N ASN A 142 20.38 -4.16 5.75
CA ASN A 142 20.10 -5.53 5.30
C ASN A 142 21.14 -6.06 4.30
N ILE A 143 21.72 -5.19 3.48
CA ILE A 143 22.60 -5.59 2.37
C ILE A 143 23.88 -4.75 2.26
N ASN A 144 24.19 -3.94 3.28
CA ASN A 144 25.35 -3.03 3.30
C ASN A 144 25.40 -2.10 2.06
N CYS A 145 24.23 -1.76 1.53
CA CYS A 145 24.11 -0.91 0.36
C CYS A 145 22.89 0.01 0.50
N LYS A 146 23.14 1.32 0.47
CA LYS A 146 22.10 2.37 0.53
C LYS A 146 21.38 2.54 -0.82
N LYS A 147 20.93 1.44 -1.41
CA LYS A 147 20.17 1.37 -2.67
C LYS A 147 19.14 0.24 -2.61
N PHE A 148 17.97 0.46 -3.21
CA PHE A 148 16.98 -0.58 -3.40
C PHE A 148 17.48 -1.65 -4.38
N ALA A 149 17.23 -2.91 -4.08
CA ALA A 149 17.62 -4.06 -4.89
C ALA A 149 16.57 -4.33 -5.98
N PHE A 150 16.62 -3.55 -7.07
CA PHE A 150 15.72 -3.70 -8.22
C PHE A 150 16.48 -3.78 -9.54
N HIS A 151 16.04 -4.69 -10.41
CA HIS A 151 16.48 -4.74 -11.81
C HIS A 151 15.74 -3.70 -12.66
N LYS A 152 16.41 -3.08 -13.63
CA LYS A 152 15.79 -2.06 -14.51
C LYS A 152 14.54 -2.58 -15.23
N PHE A 153 14.59 -3.81 -15.74
CA PHE A 153 13.44 -4.46 -16.39
C PHE A 153 12.27 -4.71 -15.42
N GLN A 154 12.54 -4.97 -14.15
CA GLN A 154 11.47 -5.10 -13.15
C GLN A 154 10.75 -3.76 -12.97
N LEU A 155 11.52 -2.66 -12.89
CA LEU A 155 10.98 -1.31 -12.72
C LEU A 155 10.15 -0.83 -13.91
N SER A 156 10.45 -1.26 -15.13
CA SER A 156 9.62 -0.92 -16.30
C SER A 156 8.23 -1.57 -16.25
N LEU A 157 8.00 -2.55 -15.37
CA LEU A 157 6.70 -3.19 -15.16
C LEU A 157 5.96 -2.67 -13.91
N PHE A 158 6.54 -1.72 -13.19
CA PHE A 158 5.93 -1.15 -11.99
C PHE A 158 4.99 0.00 -12.37
N PRO A 159 3.90 0.21 -11.60
CA PRO A 159 3.17 1.47 -11.65
C PRO A 159 4.11 2.63 -11.33
N ARG A 160 3.90 3.78 -11.98
CA ARG A 160 4.77 4.97 -11.86
C ARG A 160 5.05 5.36 -10.41
N GLU A 161 4.02 5.34 -9.56
CA GLU A 161 4.13 5.72 -8.15
C GLU A 161 4.97 4.76 -7.31
N TYR A 162 5.23 3.55 -7.79
CA TYR A 162 6.05 2.53 -7.11
C TYR A 162 7.49 2.49 -7.62
N VAL A 163 7.86 3.33 -8.58
CA VAL A 163 9.22 3.40 -9.11
C VAL A 163 10.09 4.27 -8.18
N PRO A 164 11.26 3.78 -7.73
CA PRO A 164 12.21 4.59 -6.96
C PRO A 164 12.90 5.63 -7.86
N PRO A 165 13.40 6.76 -7.29
CA PRO A 165 14.16 7.75 -8.05
C PRO A 165 15.40 7.15 -8.74
N ALA A 166 15.84 7.78 -9.83
CA ALA A 166 17.10 7.39 -10.49
C ALA A 166 18.28 7.50 -9.50
N GLY A 167 19.21 6.55 -9.57
CA GLY A 167 20.39 6.51 -8.70
C GLY A 167 20.19 5.82 -7.35
N THR A 168 18.95 5.61 -6.91
CA THR A 168 18.63 5.01 -5.59
C THR A 168 18.39 3.49 -5.64
N TYR A 169 18.57 2.85 -6.79
CA TYR A 169 18.42 1.40 -6.96
C TYR A 169 19.61 0.76 -7.70
N THR A 170 19.80 -0.54 -7.50
CA THR A 170 20.88 -1.34 -8.10
C THR A 170 20.43 -2.77 -8.38
N SER A 171 20.97 -3.36 -9.45
CA SER A 171 20.83 -4.79 -9.78
C SER A 171 21.93 -5.66 -9.18
N ARG A 172 22.99 -5.03 -8.64
CA ARG A 172 24.25 -5.71 -8.27
C ARG A 172 24.19 -6.38 -6.90
N VAL A 173 23.13 -6.17 -6.13
CA VAL A 173 22.98 -6.69 -4.77
C VAL A 173 21.61 -7.34 -4.69
N GLN A 174 21.58 -8.64 -4.43
CA GLN A 174 20.34 -9.42 -4.26
C GLN A 174 20.28 -9.96 -2.83
N THR A 175 19.07 -10.10 -2.32
CA THR A 175 18.75 -10.74 -1.02
C THR A 175 18.06 -12.07 -1.23
#